data_AF-A0A8J2LQ21-F1
#
_entry.id   AF-A0A8J2LQ21-F1
#
_cell.length_a   1.000
_cell.length_b   1.000
_cell.length_c   1.000
_cell.angle_alpha   90.00
_cell.angle_beta   90.00
_cell.angle_gamma   90.00
#
_symmetry.space_group_name_H-M   'P 1'
#
loop_
_entity.id
_entity.type
_entity.pdbx_description
1 polymer ?
#
loop_
_entity_poly.entity_id
_entity_poly.type
_entity_poly.pdbx_seq_one_letter_code
_entity_poly.pdbx_strand_id
1 'polypeptide(L)'
;MFVKIIASVILVLGASQASIIPRNDKLTQDLQNQAVSGIGPRSDDVNAFLDEIFANLRYQMRQSGLTVINLPPVGFNFSETVMGVVYYGEASISNGELKGIDTIHRTGDSDLVVEDNGDIVITVDGGINDGTIGAALKVSFMGKDTVATVSGTLKDVRVRLVVRARISLDGVKLVLEELDIIHIGTISVSVRGLGLLDFLIKPVVQIVANLVKDTLASSLGGIIKDLLNSILQSLAPRFPIDEIIKGAHQASPYAKNIIPRALPKFL
;
A
#
# COMPACT_ATOMS: atom_id res chain seq x y z
N MET A 1 -10.95 -56.90 -18.69
CA MET A 1 -9.93 -57.38 -17.73
C MET A 1 -9.58 -56.19 -16.85
N PHE A 2 -10.19 -56.14 -15.66
CA PHE A 2 -10.17 -55.07 -14.68
C PHE A 2 -9.21 -55.46 -13.54
N VAL A 3 -8.50 -54.50 -12.91
CA VAL A 3 -7.87 -54.71 -11.59
C VAL A 3 -8.03 -53.47 -10.68
N LYS A 4 -8.91 -53.64 -9.67
CA LYS A 4 -8.93 -53.29 -8.21
C LYS A 4 -8.45 -51.89 -7.72
N ILE A 5 -9.19 -50.99 -7.01
CA ILE A 5 -10.05 -51.01 -5.76
C ILE A 5 -9.17 -51.02 -4.46
N ILE A 6 -9.25 -50.19 -3.40
CA ILE A 6 -10.17 -49.13 -2.88
C ILE A 6 -9.50 -48.24 -1.77
N ALA A 7 -9.94 -46.97 -1.72
CA ALA A 7 -10.10 -45.90 -0.68
C ALA A 7 -9.21 -45.75 0.59
N SER A 8 -9.03 -44.50 1.04
CA SER A 8 -9.53 -44.00 2.36
C SER A 8 -9.34 -42.49 2.60
N VAL A 9 -10.43 -41.83 3.03
CA VAL A 9 -10.51 -40.55 3.75
C VAL A 9 -10.39 -40.85 5.24
N ILE A 10 -9.62 -40.12 6.07
CA ILE A 10 -9.84 -40.15 7.53
C ILE A 10 -9.63 -38.80 8.21
N LEU A 11 -10.69 -38.40 8.92
CA LEU A 11 -10.77 -37.40 10.00
C LEU A 11 -10.70 -38.16 11.35
N VAL A 12 -9.93 -37.61 12.30
CA VAL A 12 -9.87 -37.77 13.79
C VAL A 12 -10.48 -39.05 14.44
N LEU A 13 -9.67 -39.76 15.25
CA LEU A 13 -9.97 -40.22 16.64
C LEU A 13 -9.02 -41.36 17.10
N GLY A 14 -8.30 -41.12 18.19
CA GLY A 14 -8.29 -41.99 19.38
C GLY A 14 -7.50 -43.30 19.41
N ALA A 15 -6.64 -43.36 20.45
CA ALA A 15 -6.20 -44.52 21.25
C ALA A 15 -4.93 -45.27 20.79
N SER A 16 -3.77 -45.08 21.46
CA SER A 16 -3.31 -45.66 22.76
C SER A 16 -2.29 -46.80 22.46
N GLN A 17 -1.08 -46.96 23.02
CA GLN A 17 -0.40 -46.38 24.19
C GLN A 17 1.14 -46.46 24.05
N ALA A 18 1.79 -45.56 24.79
CA ALA A 18 3.09 -45.69 25.45
C ALA A 18 4.38 -45.83 24.61
N SER A 19 5.03 -44.70 24.36
CA SER A 19 6.33 -44.47 25.01
C SER A 19 6.48 -42.97 25.30
N ILE A 20 6.64 -42.68 26.59
CA ILE A 20 6.84 -41.33 27.12
C ILE A 20 8.24 -40.89 26.72
N ILE A 21 8.35 -39.90 25.84
CA ILE A 21 9.50 -39.00 25.83
C ILE A 21 8.93 -37.58 25.85
N PRO A 22 9.11 -36.80 26.92
CA PRO A 22 8.66 -35.42 26.97
C PRO A 22 9.55 -34.62 26.01
N ARG A 23 9.05 -34.33 24.81
CA ARG A 23 9.81 -33.57 23.80
C ARG A 23 9.47 -32.08 23.92
N ASN A 24 10.10 -31.47 24.90
CA ASN A 24 10.41 -30.04 25.06
C ASN A 24 9.79 -29.09 23.99
N ASP A 25 8.59 -28.57 24.28
CA ASP A 25 7.78 -27.68 23.42
C ASP A 25 8.47 -26.36 23.04
N LYS A 26 9.58 -26.02 23.71
CA LYS A 26 10.40 -24.86 23.33
C LYS A 26 11.06 -25.05 21.97
N LEU A 27 11.54 -26.25 21.63
CA LEU A 27 12.23 -26.45 20.35
C LEU A 27 11.26 -26.34 19.16
N THR A 28 10.01 -26.80 19.32
CA THR A 28 8.99 -26.70 18.27
C THR A 28 8.47 -25.26 18.13
N GLN A 29 8.32 -24.53 19.24
CA GLN A 29 8.00 -23.09 19.21
C GLN A 29 9.16 -22.24 18.68
N ASP A 30 10.41 -22.56 19.03
CA ASP A 30 11.59 -21.86 18.55
C ASP A 30 11.83 -22.13 17.06
N LEU A 31 11.54 -23.34 16.57
CA LEU A 31 11.59 -23.67 15.13
C LEU A 31 10.46 -22.99 14.34
N GLN A 32 9.26 -22.84 14.91
CA GLN A 32 8.17 -22.07 14.29
C GLN A 32 8.44 -20.56 14.33
N ASN A 33 9.02 -20.04 15.42
CA ASN A 33 9.38 -18.63 15.56
C ASN A 33 10.62 -18.26 14.72
N GLN A 34 11.56 -19.19 14.49
CA GLN A 34 12.68 -19.00 13.56
C GLN A 34 12.27 -19.15 12.09
N ALA A 35 11.28 -19.97 11.78
CA ALA A 35 10.74 -20.10 10.42
C ALA A 35 9.94 -18.86 9.95
N VAL A 36 9.53 -17.98 10.87
CA VAL A 36 8.71 -16.79 10.56
C VAL A 36 9.52 -15.48 10.62
N SER A 37 10.82 -15.50 10.92
CA SER A 37 11.56 -14.22 11.14
C SER A 37 12.99 -14.13 10.63
N GLY A 38 13.46 -14.95 9.71
CA GLY A 38 14.84 -14.71 9.24
C GLY A 38 15.43 -15.61 8.18
N ILE A 39 14.63 -16.22 7.31
CA ILE A 39 15.17 -17.10 6.28
C ILE A 39 14.46 -16.87 4.95
N GLY A 40 14.69 -15.68 4.40
CA GLY A 40 14.48 -15.38 2.99
C GLY A 40 15.83 -15.02 2.34
N PRO A 41 15.88 -14.96 1.00
CA PRO A 41 17.00 -14.32 0.28
C PRO A 41 17.43 -13.01 0.94
N ARG A 42 18.74 -12.66 0.90
CA ARG A 42 19.30 -11.51 1.65
C ARG A 42 18.38 -10.28 1.52
N SER A 43 17.60 -10.02 2.56
CA SER A 43 16.55 -9.00 2.58
C SER A 43 17.10 -7.64 2.16
N ASP A 44 18.38 -7.38 2.49
CA ASP A 44 19.11 -6.16 2.15
C ASP A 44 19.15 -5.84 0.64
N ASP A 45 19.36 -6.83 -0.23
CA ASP A 45 19.48 -6.57 -1.68
C ASP A 45 18.11 -6.29 -2.31
N VAL A 46 17.07 -6.99 -1.83
CA VAL A 46 15.68 -6.76 -2.25
C VAL A 46 15.17 -5.42 -1.72
N ASN A 47 15.47 -5.10 -0.46
CA ASN A 47 15.18 -3.81 0.15
C ASN A 47 15.86 -2.67 -0.60
N ALA A 48 17.14 -2.80 -0.97
CA ALA A 48 17.86 -1.81 -1.75
C ALA A 48 17.23 -1.62 -3.15
N PHE A 49 16.82 -2.71 -3.80
CA PHE A 49 16.08 -2.66 -5.06
C PHE A 49 14.74 -1.94 -4.93
N LEU A 50 13.98 -2.20 -3.86
CA LEU A 50 12.73 -1.51 -3.57
C LEU A 50 12.94 -0.03 -3.25
N ASP A 51 14.00 0.31 -2.51
CA ASP A 51 14.38 1.70 -2.24
C ASP A 51 14.69 2.45 -3.54
N GLU A 52 15.32 1.79 -4.50
CA GLU A 52 15.53 2.33 -5.85
C GLU A 52 14.21 2.53 -6.62
N ILE A 53 13.26 1.59 -6.52
CA ILE A 53 11.91 1.77 -7.09
C ILE A 53 11.23 3.01 -6.50
N PHE A 54 11.20 3.15 -5.18
CA PHE A 54 10.62 4.33 -4.52
C PHE A 54 11.36 5.61 -4.89
N ALA A 55 12.70 5.58 -4.97
CA ALA A 55 13.49 6.74 -5.39
C ALA A 55 13.15 7.18 -6.83
N ASN A 56 13.04 6.24 -7.77
CA ASN A 56 12.64 6.52 -9.13
C ASN A 56 11.19 7.02 -9.22
N LEU A 57 10.28 6.48 -8.41
CA LEU A 57 8.90 6.95 -8.35
C LEU A 57 8.84 8.41 -7.93
N ARG A 58 9.52 8.76 -6.83
CA ARG A 58 9.60 10.15 -6.38
C ARG A 58 10.17 11.07 -7.45
N TYR A 59 11.23 10.63 -8.14
CA TYR A 59 11.82 11.39 -9.23
C TYR A 59 10.81 11.63 -10.36
N GLN A 60 10.14 10.57 -10.85
CA GLN A 60 9.15 10.69 -11.92
C GLN A 60 7.95 11.53 -11.52
N MET A 61 7.43 11.37 -10.30
CA MET A 61 6.33 12.20 -9.80
C MET A 61 6.68 13.69 -9.83
N ARG A 62 7.92 14.06 -9.49
CA ARG A 62 8.40 15.45 -9.57
C ARG A 62 8.51 15.93 -11.01
N GLN A 63 9.04 15.11 -11.90
CA GLN A 63 9.14 15.47 -13.33
C GLN A 63 7.77 15.64 -13.99
N SER A 64 6.79 14.84 -13.58
CA SER A 64 5.41 14.88 -14.09
C SER A 64 4.51 15.90 -13.39
N GLY A 65 5.04 16.70 -12.45
CA GLY A 65 4.27 17.72 -11.73
C GLY A 65 3.28 17.17 -10.68
N LEU A 66 3.41 15.89 -10.29
CA LEU A 66 2.53 15.21 -9.32
C LEU A 66 2.90 15.48 -7.86
N THR A 67 3.71 16.51 -7.60
CA THR A 67 3.98 17.01 -6.24
C THR A 67 2.77 17.73 -5.65
N VAL A 68 1.85 18.17 -6.52
CA VAL A 68 0.57 18.77 -6.17
C VAL A 68 -0.53 18.03 -6.93
N ILE A 69 -1.50 17.51 -6.21
CA ILE A 69 -2.70 16.89 -6.79
C ILE A 69 -3.90 17.78 -6.50
N ASN A 70 -4.62 18.16 -7.55
CA ASN A 70 -5.80 18.99 -7.42
C ASN A 70 -6.96 18.18 -6.82
N LEU A 71 -7.60 18.72 -5.79
CA LEU A 71 -8.85 18.20 -5.27
C LEU A 71 -10.00 18.68 -6.16
N PRO A 72 -10.94 17.80 -6.54
CA PRO A 72 -12.05 18.20 -7.39
C PRO A 72 -12.96 19.20 -6.65
N PRO A 73 -13.54 20.20 -7.36
CA PRO A 73 -14.45 21.14 -6.75
C PRO A 73 -15.73 20.44 -6.30
N VAL A 74 -16.29 20.89 -5.18
CA VAL A 74 -17.53 20.33 -4.64
C VAL A 74 -18.41 21.44 -4.07
N GLY A 75 -19.69 21.39 -4.40
CA GLY A 75 -20.73 22.24 -3.83
C GLY A 75 -21.60 21.45 -2.86
N PHE A 76 -22.14 22.13 -1.85
CA PHE A 76 -23.14 21.57 -0.95
C PHE A 76 -24.13 22.64 -0.48
N ASN A 77 -25.36 22.22 -0.24
CA ASN A 77 -26.40 23.06 0.32
C ASN A 77 -26.53 22.81 1.81
N PHE A 78 -26.94 23.83 2.56
CA PHE A 78 -27.20 23.73 3.99
C PHE A 78 -28.40 24.62 4.38
N SER A 79 -28.88 24.44 5.60
CA SER A 79 -29.91 25.29 6.20
C SER A 79 -29.63 25.50 7.67
N GLU A 80 -29.91 26.69 8.18
CA GLU A 80 -29.75 27.05 9.59
C GLU A 80 -30.98 27.83 10.07
N THR A 81 -31.40 27.63 11.31
CA THR A 81 -32.52 28.37 11.90
C THR A 81 -32.01 29.59 12.65
N VAL A 82 -32.35 30.78 12.17
CA VAL A 82 -31.99 32.06 12.81
C VAL A 82 -33.26 32.76 13.24
N MET A 83 -33.40 33.04 14.54
CA MET A 83 -34.60 33.69 15.11
C MET A 83 -35.93 32.99 14.75
N GLY A 84 -35.94 31.65 14.69
CA GLY A 84 -37.14 30.86 14.38
C GLY A 84 -37.49 30.77 12.89
N VAL A 85 -36.67 31.37 12.01
CA VAL A 85 -36.82 31.29 10.55
C VAL A 85 -35.71 30.41 9.98
N VAL A 86 -36.06 29.46 9.12
CA VAL A 86 -35.09 28.61 8.42
C VAL A 86 -34.56 29.36 7.19
N TYR A 87 -33.25 29.56 7.15
CA TYR A 87 -32.54 30.12 6.01
C TYR A 87 -31.78 29.02 5.29
N TYR A 88 -31.81 29.05 3.97
CA TYR A 88 -31.03 28.16 3.12
C TYR A 88 -29.77 28.88 2.62
N GLY A 89 -28.69 28.12 2.48
CA GLY A 89 -27.43 28.60 1.95
C GLY A 89 -26.76 27.55 1.08
N GLU A 90 -25.78 28.01 0.32
CA GLU A 90 -24.93 27.18 -0.51
C GLU A 90 -23.47 27.46 -0.19
N ALA A 91 -22.65 26.43 -0.31
CA ALA A 91 -21.22 26.54 -0.14
C ALA A 91 -20.51 25.73 -1.22
N SER A 92 -19.32 26.18 -1.62
CA SER A 92 -18.47 25.48 -2.58
C SER A 92 -17.01 25.54 -2.16
N ILE A 93 -16.35 24.39 -2.28
CA ILE A 93 -14.91 24.24 -2.09
C ILE A 93 -14.30 24.14 -3.48
N SER A 94 -13.30 24.98 -3.76
CA SER A 94 -12.61 25.05 -5.05
C SER A 94 -11.13 25.34 -4.87
N ASN A 95 -10.37 25.19 -5.95
CA ASN A 95 -8.91 25.38 -5.97
C ASN A 95 -8.22 24.57 -4.86
N GLY A 96 -8.71 23.33 -4.67
CA GLY A 96 -8.16 22.44 -3.66
C GLY A 96 -6.87 21.80 -4.14
N GLU A 97 -5.89 21.72 -3.27
CA GLU A 97 -4.57 21.15 -3.53
C GLU A 97 -4.19 20.20 -2.38
N LEU A 98 -3.68 19.03 -2.74
CA LEU A 98 -3.05 18.07 -1.85
C LEU A 98 -1.58 17.91 -2.25
N LYS A 99 -0.67 18.15 -1.30
CA LYS A 99 0.78 18.10 -1.53
C LYS A 99 1.45 17.06 -0.65
N GLY A 100 2.62 16.61 -1.07
CA GLY A 100 3.48 15.71 -0.29
C GLY A 100 3.34 14.22 -0.65
N ILE A 101 2.50 13.86 -1.63
CA ILE A 101 2.34 12.47 -2.07
C ILE A 101 3.64 11.92 -2.69
N ASP A 102 4.46 12.80 -3.28
CA ASP A 102 5.79 12.47 -3.82
C ASP A 102 6.85 12.16 -2.75
N THR A 103 6.46 12.13 -1.47
CA THR A 103 7.34 11.72 -0.36
C THR A 103 7.23 10.22 -0.05
N ILE A 104 6.55 9.46 -0.90
CA ILE A 104 6.39 8.02 -0.78
C ILE A 104 7.76 7.31 -0.58
N HIS A 105 7.82 6.42 0.41
CA HIS A 105 9.04 5.70 0.80
C HIS A 105 8.69 4.35 1.43
N ARG A 106 9.64 3.42 1.47
CA ARG A 106 9.52 2.16 2.21
C ARG A 106 9.55 2.41 3.72
N THR A 107 8.69 1.73 4.49
CA THR A 107 8.59 1.91 5.96
C THR A 107 9.08 0.72 6.78
N GLY A 108 9.44 -0.38 6.13
CA GLY A 108 9.96 -1.59 6.78
C GLY A 108 10.61 -2.54 5.79
N ASP A 109 11.06 -3.68 6.27
CA ASP A 109 11.63 -4.72 5.42
C ASP A 109 10.56 -5.35 4.53
N SER A 110 10.97 -5.81 3.36
CA SER A 110 10.09 -6.54 2.46
C SER A 110 9.97 -8.00 2.86
N ASP A 111 8.75 -8.52 2.75
CA ASP A 111 8.48 -9.95 2.78
C ASP A 111 8.62 -10.53 1.39
N LEU A 112 9.24 -11.71 1.30
CA LEU A 112 9.47 -12.40 0.02
C LEU A 112 8.99 -13.84 0.11
N VAL A 113 8.17 -14.23 -0.85
CA VAL A 113 7.67 -15.59 -1.02
C VAL A 113 8.04 -16.10 -2.40
N VAL A 114 8.66 -17.27 -2.46
CA VAL A 114 8.83 -18.01 -3.72
C VAL A 114 7.66 -18.98 -3.83
N GLU A 115 6.84 -18.82 -4.86
CA GLU A 115 5.69 -19.68 -5.10
C GLU A 115 6.08 -20.99 -5.79
N ASP A 116 5.21 -22.00 -5.73
CA ASP A 116 5.44 -23.33 -6.33
C ASP A 116 5.69 -23.28 -7.84
N ASN A 117 5.18 -22.26 -8.52
CA ASN A 117 5.37 -22.02 -9.95
C ASN A 117 6.73 -21.36 -10.28
N GLY A 118 7.54 -21.02 -9.27
CA GLY A 118 8.82 -20.35 -9.40
C GLY A 118 8.74 -18.81 -9.48
N ASP A 119 7.54 -18.22 -9.40
CA ASP A 119 7.40 -16.78 -9.27
C ASP A 119 7.86 -16.31 -7.90
N ILE A 120 8.34 -15.06 -7.84
CA ILE A 120 8.69 -14.41 -6.58
C ILE A 120 7.68 -13.30 -6.32
N VAL A 121 7.03 -13.36 -5.17
CA VAL A 121 6.12 -12.32 -4.68
C VAL A 121 6.82 -11.53 -3.58
N ILE A 122 6.88 -10.22 -3.76
CA ILE A 122 7.49 -9.28 -2.84
C ILE A 122 6.39 -8.39 -2.30
N THR A 123 6.21 -8.39 -0.99
CA THR A 123 5.29 -7.49 -0.29
C THR A 123 6.11 -6.49 0.49
N VAL A 124 5.81 -5.21 0.32
CA VAL A 124 6.46 -4.15 1.06
C VAL A 124 5.44 -3.08 1.46
N ASP A 125 5.52 -2.67 2.71
CA ASP A 125 4.76 -1.53 3.19
C ASP A 125 5.56 -0.24 2.96
N GLY A 126 4.85 0.78 2.51
CA GLY A 126 5.36 2.13 2.30
C GLY A 126 4.57 3.16 3.09
N GLY A 127 5.11 4.36 3.13
CA GLY A 127 4.55 5.50 3.82
C GLY A 127 4.67 6.76 2.99
N ILE A 128 3.78 7.71 3.24
CA ILE A 128 3.88 9.09 2.73
C ILE A 128 4.12 9.97 3.96
N ASN A 129 5.12 10.86 3.88
CA ASN A 129 5.36 11.85 4.92
C ASN A 129 4.19 12.83 5.01
N ASP A 130 4.19 13.67 6.05
CA ASP A 130 3.16 14.68 6.29
C ASP A 130 2.82 15.48 5.03
N GLY A 131 1.59 15.32 4.56
CA GLY A 131 1.02 16.05 3.44
C GLY A 131 0.29 17.32 3.89
N THR A 132 0.09 18.25 2.97
CA THR A 132 -0.63 19.50 3.23
C THR A 132 -1.83 19.65 2.31
N ILE A 133 -2.90 20.23 2.85
CA ILE A 133 -4.14 20.51 2.14
C ILE A 133 -4.36 22.02 2.13
N GLY A 134 -4.72 22.57 0.98
CA GLY A 134 -5.19 23.95 0.85
C GLY A 134 -6.40 24.00 -0.07
N ALA A 135 -7.40 24.83 0.24
CA ALA A 135 -8.52 25.09 -0.66
C ALA A 135 -9.20 26.43 -0.34
N ALA A 136 -9.96 26.95 -1.30
CA ALA A 136 -10.86 28.08 -1.10
C ALA A 136 -12.28 27.59 -0.79
N LEU A 137 -12.96 28.25 0.14
CA LEU A 137 -14.36 28.01 0.46
C LEU A 137 -15.16 29.29 0.18
N LYS A 138 -16.15 29.21 -0.70
CA LYS A 138 -17.12 30.28 -0.93
C LYS A 138 -18.45 29.86 -0.32
N VAL A 139 -19.09 30.75 0.43
CA VAL A 139 -20.40 30.53 1.06
C VAL A 139 -21.34 31.66 0.69
N SER A 140 -22.57 31.35 0.27
CA SER A 140 -23.65 32.30 0.12
C SER A 140 -24.76 31.98 1.12
N PHE A 141 -25.07 32.92 2.01
CA PHE A 141 -26.07 32.75 3.06
C PHE A 141 -26.74 34.08 3.38
N MET A 142 -28.08 34.09 3.47
CA MET A 142 -28.87 35.30 3.75
C MET A 142 -28.55 36.48 2.81
N GLY A 143 -28.25 36.21 1.54
CA GLY A 143 -27.91 37.24 0.54
C GLY A 143 -26.51 37.85 0.72
N LYS A 144 -25.66 37.25 1.56
CA LYS A 144 -24.25 37.65 1.74
C LYS A 144 -23.31 36.55 1.28
N ASP A 145 -22.30 36.95 0.52
CA ASP A 145 -21.20 36.08 0.12
C ASP A 145 -20.02 36.23 1.09
N THR A 146 -19.50 35.10 1.57
CA THR A 146 -18.32 35.02 2.43
C THR A 146 -17.27 34.12 1.77
N VAL A 147 -16.02 34.56 1.79
CA VAL A 147 -14.88 33.76 1.33
C VAL A 147 -14.03 33.38 2.54
N ALA A 148 -13.75 32.08 2.64
CA ALA A 148 -12.98 31.46 3.69
C ALA A 148 -11.83 30.63 3.09
N THR A 149 -10.83 30.36 3.91
CA THR A 149 -9.69 29.51 3.55
C THR A 149 -9.74 28.21 4.31
N VAL A 150 -9.55 27.12 3.59
CA VAL A 150 -9.37 25.78 4.15
C VAL A 150 -7.89 25.44 4.10
N SER A 151 -7.36 25.00 5.23
CA SER A 151 -5.98 24.50 5.35
C SER A 151 -5.99 23.20 6.14
N GLY A 152 -5.07 22.30 5.85
CA GLY A 152 -5.02 21.04 6.57
C GLY A 152 -3.72 20.29 6.44
N THR A 153 -3.62 19.21 7.20
CA THR A 153 -2.50 18.26 7.15
C THR A 153 -3.03 16.84 7.08
N LEU A 154 -2.26 16.00 6.40
CA LEU A 154 -2.50 14.58 6.24
C LEU A 154 -1.28 13.86 6.82
N LYS A 155 -1.50 12.98 7.80
CA LYS A 155 -0.41 12.28 8.49
C LYS A 155 -0.62 10.78 8.49
N ASP A 156 0.49 10.04 8.55
CA ASP A 156 0.51 8.58 8.69
C ASP A 156 -0.31 7.88 7.60
N VAL A 157 0.02 8.16 6.34
CA VAL A 157 -0.54 7.39 5.22
C VAL A 157 0.37 6.22 4.97
N ARG A 158 -0.18 5.01 5.07
CA ARG A 158 0.53 3.77 4.77
C ARG A 158 -0.09 3.11 3.55
N VAL A 159 0.80 2.65 2.68
CA VAL A 159 0.46 1.98 1.44
C VAL A 159 1.09 0.59 1.43
N ARG A 160 0.45 -0.36 0.76
CA ARG A 160 1.02 -1.67 0.50
C ARG A 160 1.32 -1.79 -0.98
N LEU A 161 2.50 -2.31 -1.28
CA LEU A 161 2.95 -2.63 -2.62
C LEU A 161 3.19 -4.14 -2.69
N VAL A 162 2.57 -4.81 -3.67
CA VAL A 162 2.85 -6.21 -3.98
C VAL A 162 3.38 -6.30 -5.41
N VAL A 163 4.63 -6.73 -5.53
CA VAL A 163 5.32 -6.91 -6.82
C VAL A 163 5.54 -8.40 -7.06
N ARG A 164 5.12 -8.87 -8.23
CA ARG A 164 5.42 -10.23 -8.69
C ARG A 164 6.51 -10.18 -9.74
N ALA A 165 7.59 -10.93 -9.49
CA ALA A 165 8.59 -11.26 -10.49
C ALA A 165 8.26 -12.61 -11.12
N ARG A 166 7.89 -12.57 -12.40
CA ARG A 166 7.71 -13.78 -13.22
C ARG A 166 9.01 -14.10 -13.91
N ILE A 167 9.53 -15.29 -13.67
CA ILE A 167 10.80 -15.75 -14.21
C ILE A 167 10.51 -16.61 -15.44
N SER A 168 11.04 -16.23 -16.59
CA SER A 168 10.94 -17.02 -17.83
C SER A 168 12.29 -17.17 -18.52
N LEU A 169 12.32 -17.93 -19.61
CA LEU A 169 13.51 -18.07 -20.46
C LEU A 169 13.94 -16.73 -21.09
N ASP A 170 13.01 -15.80 -21.26
CA ASP A 170 13.23 -14.49 -21.86
C ASP A 170 13.68 -13.43 -20.84
N GLY A 171 13.81 -13.82 -19.57
CA GLY A 171 14.26 -12.98 -18.47
C GLY A 171 13.21 -12.79 -17.37
N VAL A 172 13.30 -11.67 -16.68
CA VAL A 172 12.43 -11.33 -15.55
C VAL A 172 11.38 -10.33 -15.99
N LYS A 173 10.13 -10.60 -15.68
CA LYS A 173 9.06 -9.61 -15.80
C LYS A 173 8.55 -9.24 -14.41
N LEU A 174 8.74 -7.97 -14.05
CA LEU A 174 8.15 -7.41 -12.84
C LEU A 174 6.75 -6.86 -13.15
N VAL A 175 5.79 -7.24 -12.33
CA VAL A 175 4.39 -6.81 -12.44
C VAL A 175 3.94 -6.28 -11.09
N LEU A 176 3.36 -5.09 -11.08
CA LEU A 176 2.65 -4.58 -9.92
C LEU A 176 1.30 -5.29 -9.80
N GLU A 177 1.13 -6.09 -8.76
CA GLU A 177 -0.13 -6.78 -8.49
C GLU A 177 -1.07 -5.90 -7.68
N GLU A 178 -0.53 -5.32 -6.61
CA GLU A 178 -1.30 -4.52 -5.64
C GLU A 178 -0.59 -3.20 -5.33
N LEU A 179 -1.37 -2.13 -5.30
CA LEU A 179 -0.96 -0.84 -4.75
C LEU A 179 -2.17 -0.24 -4.06
N ASP A 180 -2.23 -0.41 -2.74
CA ASP A 180 -3.41 -0.05 -1.96
C ASP A 180 -3.06 0.78 -0.73
N ILE A 181 -4.00 1.64 -0.32
CA ILE A 181 -3.91 2.36 0.95
C ILE A 181 -4.38 1.43 2.05
N ILE A 182 -3.47 1.03 2.94
CA ILE A 182 -3.80 0.17 4.08
C ILE A 182 -4.13 0.98 5.34
N HIS A 183 -3.67 2.23 5.41
CA HIS A 183 -3.99 3.12 6.52
C HIS A 183 -3.94 4.59 6.09
N ILE A 184 -4.89 5.36 6.58
CA ILE A 184 -4.82 6.82 6.60
C ILE A 184 -5.01 7.21 8.06
N GLY A 185 -3.97 7.83 8.63
CA GLY A 185 -4.01 8.34 9.98
C GLY A 185 -4.84 9.61 10.07
N THR A 186 -4.25 10.67 10.61
CA THR A 186 -4.99 11.88 10.93
C THR A 186 -5.09 12.81 9.73
N ILE A 187 -6.32 13.19 9.37
CA ILE A 187 -6.60 14.35 8.52
C ILE A 187 -7.07 15.48 9.43
N SER A 188 -6.24 16.51 9.58
CA SER A 188 -6.60 17.72 10.34
C SER A 188 -6.94 18.83 9.37
N VAL A 189 -8.12 19.42 9.51
CA VAL A 189 -8.60 20.51 8.65
C VAL A 189 -9.00 21.69 9.52
N SER A 190 -8.59 22.88 9.12
CA SER A 190 -8.89 24.16 9.75
C SER A 190 -9.51 25.08 8.71
N VAL A 191 -10.63 25.71 9.07
CA VAL A 191 -11.32 26.69 8.24
C VAL A 191 -11.19 28.06 8.89
N ARG A 192 -10.79 29.07 8.13
CA ARG A 192 -10.63 30.46 8.61
C ARG A 192 -11.45 31.40 7.74
N GLY A 193 -12.05 32.42 8.35
CA GLY A 193 -12.81 33.45 7.64
C GLY A 193 -14.31 33.20 7.52
N LEU A 194 -14.88 32.25 8.27
CA LEU A 194 -16.34 32.00 8.31
C LEU A 194 -17.10 32.98 9.22
N GLY A 195 -16.47 33.51 10.26
CA GLY A 195 -17.11 34.47 11.17
C GLY A 195 -18.32 33.84 11.87
N LEU A 196 -19.52 34.39 11.64
CA LEU A 196 -20.75 33.86 12.24
C LEU A 196 -21.20 32.51 11.66
N LEU A 197 -20.52 32.02 10.60
CA LEU A 197 -20.84 30.78 9.91
C LEU A 197 -20.05 29.57 10.45
N ASP A 198 -19.57 29.62 11.69
CA ASP A 198 -18.75 28.57 12.31
C ASP A 198 -19.45 27.20 12.39
N PHE A 199 -20.78 27.17 12.34
CA PHE A 199 -21.54 25.91 12.24
C PHE A 199 -21.20 25.10 10.98
N LEU A 200 -20.68 25.76 9.92
CA LEU A 200 -20.22 25.12 8.69
C LEU A 200 -18.85 24.44 8.81
N ILE A 201 -18.09 24.66 9.89
CA ILE A 201 -16.76 24.07 10.04
C ILE A 201 -16.83 22.54 9.97
N LYS A 202 -17.73 21.92 10.73
CA LYS A 202 -17.86 20.45 10.77
C LYS A 202 -18.18 19.82 9.39
N PRO A 203 -19.23 20.26 8.65
CA PRO A 203 -19.52 19.68 7.34
C PRO A 203 -18.38 19.94 6.34
N VAL A 204 -17.73 21.11 6.38
CA VAL A 204 -16.57 21.39 5.52
C VAL A 204 -15.41 20.45 5.83
N VAL A 205 -15.07 20.24 7.10
CA VAL A 205 -14.01 19.30 7.51
C VAL A 205 -14.30 17.89 6.99
N GLN A 206 -15.53 17.41 7.10
CA GLN A 206 -15.92 16.08 6.62
C GLN A 206 -15.81 15.96 5.10
N ILE A 207 -16.28 16.97 4.36
CA ILE A 207 -16.21 17.00 2.90
C ILE A 207 -14.75 17.00 2.44
N VAL A 208 -13.91 17.86 3.02
CA VAL A 208 -12.48 17.94 2.68
C VAL A 208 -11.77 16.62 3.00
N ALA A 209 -12.06 15.99 4.13
CA ALA A 209 -11.49 14.70 4.48
C ALA A 209 -11.86 13.61 3.46
N ASN A 210 -13.12 13.58 3.01
CA ASN A 210 -13.56 12.62 1.98
C ASN A 210 -12.90 12.91 0.63
N LEU A 211 -12.85 14.18 0.20
CA LEU A 211 -12.16 14.57 -1.03
C LEU A 211 -10.70 14.13 -1.04
N VAL A 212 -9.99 14.29 0.07
CA VAL A 212 -8.60 13.86 0.21
C VAL A 212 -8.48 12.34 0.08
N LYS A 213 -9.34 11.58 0.76
CA LYS A 213 -9.35 10.11 0.69
C LYS A 213 -9.61 9.61 -0.73
N ASP A 214 -10.64 10.14 -1.38
CA ASP A 214 -11.03 9.75 -2.73
C ASP A 214 -9.93 10.12 -3.74
N THR A 215 -9.34 11.30 -3.60
CA THR A 215 -8.25 11.76 -4.46
C THR A 215 -6.99 10.90 -4.28
N LEU A 216 -6.63 10.54 -3.05
CA LEU A 216 -5.50 9.63 -2.79
C LEU A 216 -5.73 8.26 -3.41
N ALA A 217 -6.90 7.67 -3.20
CA ALA A 217 -7.26 6.37 -3.74
C ALA A 217 -7.23 6.37 -5.27
N SER A 218 -7.82 7.39 -5.90
CA SER A 218 -7.82 7.56 -7.35
C SER A 218 -6.41 7.78 -7.91
N SER A 219 -5.57 8.57 -7.23
CA SER A 219 -4.20 8.85 -7.66
C SER A 219 -3.30 7.62 -7.57
N LEU A 220 -3.42 6.86 -6.47
CA LEU A 220 -2.69 5.60 -6.29
C LEU A 220 -3.14 4.55 -7.29
N GLY A 221 -4.45 4.34 -7.45
CA GLY A 221 -5.00 3.34 -8.38
C GLY A 221 -4.81 3.68 -9.86
N GLY A 222 -4.62 4.96 -10.20
CA GLY A 222 -4.42 5.45 -11.57
C GLY A 222 -2.96 5.81 -11.85
N ILE A 223 -2.68 7.11 -11.86
CA ILE A 223 -1.42 7.65 -12.39
C ILE A 223 -0.17 7.11 -11.68
N ILE A 224 -0.20 6.92 -10.36
CA ILE A 224 0.96 6.42 -9.61
C ILE A 224 1.20 4.94 -9.90
N LYS A 225 0.14 4.13 -10.02
CA LYS A 225 0.22 2.73 -10.45
C LYS A 225 0.86 2.61 -11.84
N ASP A 226 0.50 3.48 -12.77
CA ASP A 226 1.07 3.49 -14.12
C ASP A 226 2.57 3.85 -14.11
N LEU A 227 2.97 4.87 -13.34
CA LEU A 227 4.37 5.23 -13.16
C LEU A 227 5.18 4.08 -12.54
N LEU A 228 4.66 3.46 -11.48
CA LEU A 228 5.31 2.31 -10.84
C LEU A 228 5.48 1.14 -11.81
N ASN A 229 4.45 0.81 -12.61
CA ASN A 229 4.57 -0.23 -13.63
C ASN A 229 5.66 0.09 -14.67
N SER A 230 5.78 1.35 -15.08
CA SER A 230 6.85 1.78 -16.00
C SER A 230 8.24 1.61 -15.37
N ILE A 231 8.39 1.99 -14.09
CA ILE A 231 9.64 1.84 -13.33
C ILE A 231 9.99 0.36 -13.13
N LEU A 232 9.02 -0.48 -12.77
CA LEU A 232 9.24 -1.91 -12.59
C LEU A 232 9.72 -2.57 -13.89
N GLN A 233 9.14 -2.21 -15.03
CA GLN A 233 9.57 -2.72 -16.32
C GLN A 233 10.99 -2.28 -16.69
N SER A 234 11.37 -1.04 -16.37
CA SER A 234 12.73 -0.54 -16.67
C SER A 234 13.79 -1.13 -15.76
N LEU A 235 13.44 -1.48 -14.52
CA LEU A 235 14.35 -2.07 -13.53
C LEU A 235 14.37 -3.60 -13.54
N ALA A 236 13.44 -4.26 -14.25
CA ALA A 236 13.36 -5.72 -14.30
C ALA A 236 14.69 -6.44 -14.63
N PRO A 237 15.54 -5.94 -15.57
CA PRO A 237 16.84 -6.57 -15.84
C PRO A 237 17.82 -6.53 -14.67
N ARG A 238 17.58 -5.68 -13.67
CA ARG A 238 18.44 -5.49 -12.49
C ARG A 238 17.91 -6.19 -11.24
N PHE A 239 16.84 -6.97 -11.38
CA PHE A 239 16.24 -7.69 -10.28
C PHE A 239 17.22 -8.76 -9.72
N PRO A 240 17.50 -8.80 -8.40
CA PRO A 240 18.59 -9.60 -7.82
C PRO A 240 18.24 -11.09 -7.66
N ILE A 241 17.89 -11.78 -8.75
CA ILE A 241 17.51 -13.21 -8.73
C ILE A 241 18.61 -14.11 -8.16
N ASP A 242 19.86 -13.87 -8.55
CA ASP A 242 20.97 -14.74 -8.14
C ASP A 242 21.20 -14.70 -6.64
N GLU A 243 21.13 -13.50 -6.04
CA GLU A 243 21.23 -13.33 -4.59
C GLU A 243 20.02 -13.95 -3.90
N ILE A 244 18.85 -13.91 -4.54
CA ILE A 244 17.66 -14.55 -4.00
C ILE A 244 17.83 -16.07 -3.89
N ILE A 245 18.26 -16.69 -4.98
CA ILE A 245 18.46 -18.14 -5.04
C ILE A 245 19.60 -18.58 -4.10
N LYS A 246 20.70 -17.83 -4.03
CA LYS A 246 21.81 -18.12 -3.10
C LYS A 246 21.35 -18.11 -1.65
N GLY A 247 20.56 -17.11 -1.24
CA GLY A 247 20.02 -17.04 0.12
C GLY A 247 19.09 -18.21 0.44
N ALA A 248 18.19 -18.58 -0.48
CA ALA A 248 17.31 -19.73 -0.32
C ALA A 248 18.05 -21.08 -0.20
N HIS A 249 19.23 -21.22 -0.81
CA HIS A 249 20.07 -22.40 -0.65
C HIS A 249 20.82 -22.46 0.70
N GLN A 250 21.22 -21.32 1.25
CA GLN A 250 21.92 -21.24 2.53
C GLN A 250 20.96 -21.45 3.72
N ALA A 251 19.74 -20.97 3.55
CA ALA A 251 18.57 -21.12 4.41
C ALA A 251 18.17 -22.56 4.77
N SER A 252 18.28 -23.49 3.82
CA SER A 252 17.86 -24.88 4.00
C SER A 252 18.80 -25.83 3.23
N PRO A 253 19.75 -26.50 3.91
CA PRO A 253 20.61 -27.51 3.28
C PRO A 253 19.83 -28.71 2.71
N TYR A 254 18.55 -28.85 3.08
CA TYR A 254 17.63 -29.90 2.61
C TYR A 254 16.70 -29.45 1.45
N ALA A 255 16.69 -28.16 1.06
CA ALA A 255 15.89 -27.66 -0.07
C ALA A 255 16.48 -27.99 -1.46
N LYS A 256 17.54 -28.82 -1.52
CA LYS A 256 18.17 -29.29 -2.77
C LYS A 256 17.21 -29.97 -3.77
N ASN A 257 16.01 -30.35 -3.34
CA ASN A 257 15.04 -31.07 -4.17
C ASN A 257 13.72 -30.32 -4.43
N ILE A 258 13.57 -29.06 -4.00
CA ILE A 258 12.30 -28.31 -4.16
C ILE A 258 12.37 -27.30 -5.31
N ILE A 259 13.56 -26.89 -5.76
CA ILE A 259 13.68 -26.09 -6.98
C ILE A 259 13.58 -27.04 -8.19
N PRO A 260 12.57 -26.90 -9.07
CA PRO A 260 12.50 -27.69 -10.28
C PRO A 260 13.79 -27.52 -11.09
N ARG A 261 14.31 -28.66 -11.53
CA ARG A 261 15.57 -28.87 -12.22
C ARG A 261 15.55 -28.23 -13.62
N ALA A 262 15.65 -26.90 -13.73
CA ALA A 262 16.14 -26.16 -14.89
C ALA A 262 16.04 -24.64 -14.66
N LEU A 263 17.03 -24.05 -13.99
CA LEU A 263 17.40 -22.66 -14.28
C LEU A 263 18.41 -22.70 -15.43
N PRO A 264 18.17 -21.99 -16.56
CA PRO A 264 19.17 -21.86 -17.62
C PRO A 264 20.42 -21.19 -17.05
N LYS A 265 21.58 -21.77 -17.32
CA LYS A 265 22.86 -21.11 -17.02
C LYS A 265 23.01 -19.94 -17.98
N PHE A 266 22.99 -18.71 -17.46
CA PHE A 266 23.37 -17.52 -18.22
C PHE A 266 24.87 -17.63 -18.59
N LEU A 267 25.15 -17.54 -19.89
CA LEU A 267 26.48 -17.32 -20.49
C LEU A 267 26.43 -15.98 -21.21
#